data_AF-A0A0J7JX78-F1
#
_entry.id   AF-A0A0J7JX78-F1
#
_cell.length_a   1.000
_cell.length_b   1.000
_cell.length_c   1.000
_cell.angle_alpha   90.00
_cell.angle_beta   90.00
_cell.angle_gamma   90.00
#
_symmetry.space_group_name_H-M   'P 1'
#
loop_
_entity.id
_entity.type
_entity.pdbx_description
1 polymer ?
#
loop_
_entity_poly.entity_id
_entity_poly.type
_entity_poly.pdbx_seq_one_letter_code
_entity_poly.pdbx_strand_id
1 'polypeptide(L)'
;MQCLYCLNVKFYRFRYPKATASDDLWAAMQTVISASDPKYQFDVKRMVDLWAMQNCFPVLEVMRNYSSDVVTMSVQFHDELDEEQYYIPVTFTTESDPNFSKTWSDVWLTPSYSKIEFFLKKDQWIIANLQQAGKH
;
A
#
# COMPACT_ATOMS: atom_id res chain seq x y z
N MET A 1 -14.99 15.36 -11.20
CA MET A 1 -14.85 14.64 -9.92
C MET A 1 -13.48 14.96 -9.35
N GLN A 2 -13.46 15.71 -8.25
CA GLN A 2 -12.25 16.20 -7.60
C GLN A 2 -11.57 15.09 -6.81
N CYS A 3 -10.25 14.99 -6.99
CA CYS A 3 -9.37 14.12 -6.21
C CYS A 3 -9.34 14.61 -4.75
N LEU A 4 -9.99 13.87 -3.85
CA LEU A 4 -10.02 14.17 -2.41
C LEU A 4 -8.62 14.11 -1.76
N TYR A 5 -7.62 13.50 -2.42
CA TYR A 5 -6.24 13.46 -1.93
C TYR A 5 -5.42 14.71 -2.24
N CYS A 6 -5.84 15.57 -3.19
CA CYS A 6 -5.08 16.78 -3.52
C CYS A 6 -5.34 17.95 -2.55
N LEU A 7 -6.35 17.87 -1.68
CA LEU A 7 -6.81 19.03 -0.90
C LEU A 7 -6.06 19.28 0.41
N ASN A 8 -5.31 18.31 0.94
CA ASN A 8 -4.68 18.44 2.26
C ASN A 8 -3.15 18.49 2.28
N VAL A 9 -2.46 18.33 1.13
CA VAL A 9 -1.03 18.67 1.05
C VAL A 9 -0.91 20.14 0.69
N LYS A 10 -1.16 21.02 1.68
CA LYS A 10 -0.74 22.42 1.57
C LYS A 10 0.79 22.43 1.65
N PHE A 11 1.45 22.35 0.50
CA PHE A 11 2.85 22.73 0.39
C PHE A 11 2.97 24.15 0.93
N TYR A 12 3.67 24.32 2.05
CA TYR A 12 4.10 25.63 2.51
C TYR A 12 5.00 26.19 1.42
N ARG A 13 4.45 27.07 0.58
CA ARG A 13 5.21 27.82 -0.42
C ARG A 13 6.08 28.81 0.34
N PHE A 14 7.24 28.35 0.82
CA PHE A 14 8.25 29.23 1.36
C PHE A 14 8.67 30.20 0.26
N ARG A 15 8.70 31.50 0.60
CA ARG A 15 9.02 32.61 -0.31
C ARG A 15 10.46 32.53 -0.87
N TYR A 16 11.25 31.56 -0.41
CA TYR A 16 12.58 31.18 -0.87
C TYR A 16 12.70 29.64 -0.79
N PRO A 17 13.15 28.92 -1.84
CA PRO A 17 13.43 27.51 -1.74
C PRO A 17 14.66 27.31 -0.84
N LYS A 18 14.43 27.09 0.45
CA LYS A 18 15.40 26.40 1.28
C LYS A 18 15.43 24.96 0.77
N ALA A 19 16.61 24.36 0.64
CA ALA A 19 16.70 22.92 0.38
C ALA A 19 15.86 22.20 1.43
N THR A 20 14.72 21.66 1.02
CA THR A 20 13.86 20.86 1.90
C THR A 20 14.54 19.52 2.08
N ALA A 21 14.85 19.15 3.31
CA ALA A 21 15.34 17.82 3.60
C ALA A 21 14.22 16.82 3.32
N SER A 22 14.56 15.58 2.96
CA SER A 22 13.60 14.47 2.82
C SER A 22 12.68 14.37 4.04
N ASP A 23 13.23 14.64 5.23
CA ASP A 23 12.52 14.65 6.51
C ASP A 23 11.39 15.68 6.61
N ASP A 24 11.53 16.86 5.97
CA ASP A 24 10.48 17.89 5.99
C ASP A 24 9.22 17.38 5.26
N LEU A 25 9.40 16.60 4.18
CA LEU A 25 8.30 15.99 3.44
C LEU A 25 7.61 14.90 4.28
N TRP A 26 8.37 14.01 4.91
CA TRP A 26 7.82 12.94 5.73
C TRP A 26 7.08 13.49 6.96
N ALA A 27 7.59 14.54 7.59
CA ALA A 27 6.93 15.20 8.71
C ALA A 27 5.58 15.84 8.31
N ALA A 28 5.54 16.48 7.14
CA ALA A 28 4.29 17.03 6.60
C ALA A 28 3.27 15.92 6.32
N MET A 29 3.70 14.81 5.70
CA MET A 29 2.84 13.65 5.42
C MET A 29 2.33 12.98 6.71
N GLN A 30 3.22 12.80 7.70
CA GLN A 30 2.87 12.25 9.01
C GLN A 30 1.77 13.08 9.69
N THR A 31 1.85 14.41 9.60
CA THR A 31 0.83 15.30 10.18
C THR A 31 -0.56 15.03 9.60
N VAL A 32 -0.65 14.81 8.28
CA VAL A 32 -1.93 14.53 7.61
C VAL A 32 -2.44 13.12 7.96
N ILE A 33 -1.56 12.12 7.97
CA ILE A 33 -1.93 10.73 8.30
C ILE A 33 -2.36 10.61 9.76
N SER A 34 -1.64 11.20 10.70
CA SER A 34 -1.99 11.20 12.13
C SER A 34 -3.32 11.92 12.42
N ALA A 35 -3.70 12.89 11.58
CA ALA A 35 -5.00 13.57 11.66
C ALA A 35 -6.13 12.83 10.93
N SER A 36 -5.83 11.71 10.26
CA SER A 36 -6.77 10.92 9.48
C SER A 36 -7.37 9.76 10.30
N ASP A 37 -7.65 8.63 9.66
CA ASP A 37 -8.26 7.46 10.31
C ASP A 37 -7.28 6.83 11.32
N PRO A 38 -7.68 6.65 12.61
CA PRO A 38 -6.84 6.04 13.64
C PRO A 38 -6.33 4.64 13.32
N LYS A 39 -6.92 3.94 12.34
CA LYS A 39 -6.43 2.64 11.86
C LYS A 39 -5.07 2.74 11.15
N TYR A 40 -4.69 3.92 10.65
CA TYR A 40 -3.44 4.16 9.94
C TYR A 40 -2.38 4.78 10.86
N GLN A 41 -1.95 4.03 11.90
CA GLN A 41 -0.84 4.45 12.77
C GLN A 41 0.50 4.07 12.17
N PHE A 42 0.80 4.68 11.03
CA PHE A 42 2.04 4.45 10.33
C PHE A 42 3.08 5.50 10.70
N ASP A 43 4.31 5.05 10.91
CA ASP A 43 5.49 5.92 10.90
C ASP A 43 5.92 6.11 9.44
N VAL A 44 5.53 7.26 8.86
CA VAL A 44 5.75 7.58 7.45
C VAL A 44 7.24 7.60 7.12
N LYS A 45 8.07 8.14 8.01
CA LYS A 45 9.51 8.21 7.78
C LYS A 45 10.06 6.80 7.72
N ARG A 46 9.75 5.96 8.72
CA ARG A 46 10.20 4.58 8.76
C ARG A 46 9.72 3.78 7.55
N MET A 47 8.48 3.96 7.13
CA MET A 47 7.97 3.31 5.91
C MET A 47 8.82 3.65 4.69
N VAL A 48 9.01 4.94 4.40
CA VAL A 48 9.75 5.34 3.20
C VAL A 48 11.22 4.91 3.28
N ASP A 49 11.83 4.96 4.46
CA ASP A 49 13.19 4.45 4.68
C ASP A 49 13.28 2.95 4.33
N LEU A 50 12.31 2.13 4.75
CA LEU A 50 12.27 0.70 4.40
C LEU A 50 12.15 0.49 2.90
N TRP A 51 11.22 1.20 2.24
CA TRP A 51 11.06 1.13 0.78
C TRP A 51 12.33 1.56 0.02
N ALA A 52 13.09 2.51 0.56
CA ALA A 52 14.33 2.99 -0.04
C ALA A 52 15.53 2.07 0.21
N MET A 53 15.50 1.28 1.29
CA MET A 53 16.57 0.37 1.69
C MET A 53 16.37 -1.07 1.19
N GLN A 54 15.16 -1.42 0.72
CA GLN A 54 14.88 -2.73 0.14
C GLN A 54 15.83 -3.04 -1.03
N ASN A 55 16.53 -4.16 -0.92
CA ASN A 55 17.45 -4.64 -1.97
C ASN A 55 16.66 -5.18 -3.17
N CYS A 56 15.53 -5.84 -2.89
CA CYS A 56 14.66 -6.45 -3.86
C CYS A 56 13.20 -6.05 -3.59
N PHE A 57 12.40 -5.92 -4.65
CA PHE A 57 10.97 -5.76 -4.45
C PHE A 57 10.35 -7.11 -4.05
N PRO A 58 9.45 -7.10 -3.06
CA PRO A 58 8.68 -8.30 -2.73
C PRO A 58 7.78 -8.74 -3.88
N VAL A 59 7.38 -10.01 -3.87
CA VAL A 59 6.38 -10.54 -4.78
C VAL A 59 5.05 -10.70 -4.03
N LEU A 60 4.00 -10.08 -4.56
CA LEU A 60 2.63 -10.34 -4.09
C LEU A 60 2.15 -11.70 -4.62
N GLU A 61 2.02 -12.66 -3.72
CA GLU A 61 1.45 -13.96 -4.04
C GLU A 61 -0.07 -13.93 -3.86
N VAL A 62 -0.80 -14.24 -4.94
CA VAL A 62 -2.26 -14.36 -4.92
C VAL A 62 -2.63 -15.82 -5.20
N MET A 63 -2.96 -16.55 -4.15
CA MET A 63 -3.40 -17.93 -4.24
C MET A 63 -4.92 -18.02 -4.24
N ARG A 64 -5.46 -18.81 -5.18
CA ARG A 64 -6.90 -19.07 -5.24
C ARG A 64 -7.21 -20.54 -5.06
N ASN A 65 -7.99 -20.85 -4.04
CA ASN A 65 -8.51 -22.18 -3.80
C ASN A 65 -9.91 -22.31 -4.41
N TYR A 66 -9.99 -22.92 -5.59
CA TYR A 66 -11.25 -23.19 -6.29
C TYR A 66 -12.09 -24.30 -5.63
N SER A 67 -11.61 -25.03 -4.63
CA SER A 67 -12.44 -26.01 -3.92
C SER A 67 -13.26 -25.32 -2.83
N SER A 68 -12.64 -24.37 -2.11
CA SER A 68 -13.23 -23.65 -0.98
C SER A 68 -13.71 -22.24 -1.28
N ASP A 69 -13.52 -21.74 -2.50
CA ASP A 69 -13.85 -20.37 -2.93
C ASP A 69 -13.14 -19.29 -2.12
N VAL A 70 -11.91 -19.57 -1.68
CA VAL A 70 -11.10 -18.62 -0.90
C VAL A 70 -9.93 -18.13 -1.73
N VAL A 71 -9.74 -16.82 -1.72
CA VAL A 71 -8.50 -16.18 -2.19
C VAL A 71 -7.66 -15.82 -0.97
N THR A 72 -6.37 -16.13 -1.05
CA THR A 72 -5.34 -15.73 -0.09
C THR A 72 -4.35 -14.83 -0.80
N MET A 73 -4.03 -13.69 -0.18
CA MET A 73 -2.93 -12.84 -0.61
C MET A 73 -1.89 -12.75 0.50
N SER A 74 -0.63 -12.96 0.14
CA SER A 74 0.53 -12.87 1.01
C SER A 74 1.70 -12.29 0.23
N VAL A 75 2.77 -11.97 0.94
CA VAL A 75 3.99 -11.44 0.33
C VAL A 75 5.13 -12.44 0.50
N GLN A 76 5.93 -12.60 -0.55
CA GLN A 76 7.19 -13.35 -0.51
C GLN A 76 8.35 -12.38 -0.73
N PHE A 77 9.37 -12.47 0.11
CA PHE A 77 10.59 -11.68 -0.02
C PHE A 77 11.72 -12.56 -0.56
N HIS A 78 12.67 -11.94 -1.25
CA HIS A 78 13.88 -12.62 -1.69
C HIS A 78 14.99 -12.54 -0.63
N ASP A 79 15.01 -11.46 0.15
CA ASP A 79 15.96 -11.20 1.23
C ASP A 79 15.22 -11.32 2.57
N GLU A 80 15.72 -12.20 3.46
CA GLU A 80 15.11 -12.44 4.77
C GLU A 80 15.09 -11.17 5.65
N LEU A 81 16.03 -10.23 5.43
CA LEU A 81 16.06 -8.96 6.15
C LEU A 81 14.87 -8.07 5.82
N ASP A 82 14.33 -8.18 4.60
CA ASP A 82 13.16 -7.42 4.16
C ASP A 82 11.86 -7.97 4.80
N GLU A 83 11.88 -9.18 5.37
CA GLU A 83 10.74 -9.80 6.05
C GLU A 83 10.48 -9.23 7.46
N GLU A 84 11.52 -8.73 8.14
CA GLU A 84 11.40 -8.28 9.53
C GLU A 84 10.45 -7.09 9.67
N GLN A 85 10.40 -6.21 8.68
CA GLN A 85 9.55 -5.02 8.70
C GLN A 85 9.18 -4.57 7.29
N TYR A 86 7.89 -4.66 6.95
CA TYR A 86 7.38 -4.21 5.65
C TYR A 86 5.97 -3.64 5.73
N TYR A 87 5.62 -2.86 4.70
CA TYR A 87 4.29 -2.30 4.53
C TYR A 87 3.90 -2.31 3.05
N ILE A 88 3.16 -3.33 2.63
CA ILE A 88 2.82 -3.53 1.21
C ILE A 88 1.34 -3.19 0.98
N PRO A 89 1.02 -2.09 0.25
CA PRO A 89 -0.34 -1.74 -0.07
C PRO A 89 -0.90 -2.67 -1.15
N VAL A 90 -2.02 -3.34 -0.86
CA VAL A 90 -2.63 -4.28 -1.80
C VAL A 90 -3.89 -3.68 -2.42
N THR A 91 -3.85 -3.43 -3.73
CA THR A 91 -5.05 -3.10 -4.51
C THR A 91 -5.48 -4.30 -5.34
N PHE A 92 -6.79 -4.53 -5.44
CA PHE A 92 -7.33 -5.57 -6.30
C PHE A 92 -8.75 -5.22 -6.73
N THR A 93 -9.20 -5.87 -7.80
CA THR A 93 -10.56 -5.79 -8.32
C THR A 93 -11.01 -7.19 -8.72
N THR A 94 -12.32 -7.44 -8.64
CA THR A 94 -12.92 -8.72 -9.00
C THR A 94 -13.83 -8.54 -10.21
N GLU A 95 -14.25 -9.64 -10.81
CA GLU A 95 -15.22 -9.60 -11.91
C GLU A 95 -16.57 -8.98 -11.52
N SER A 96 -17.00 -9.17 -10.26
CA SER A 96 -18.26 -8.63 -9.76
C SER A 96 -18.21 -7.13 -9.49
N ASP A 97 -17.03 -6.58 -9.22
CA ASP A 97 -16.81 -5.15 -9.01
C ASP A 97 -15.52 -4.71 -9.73
N PRO A 98 -15.56 -4.54 -11.06
CA PRO A 98 -14.38 -4.29 -11.90
C PRO A 98 -14.02 -2.79 -11.91
N ASN A 99 -13.51 -2.28 -10.80
CA ASN A 99 -13.00 -0.92 -10.67
C ASN A 99 -11.46 -0.85 -10.74
N PHE A 100 -10.92 -0.81 -11.96
CA PHE A 100 -9.48 -0.63 -12.22
C PHE A 100 -8.95 0.78 -11.91
N SER A 101 -9.81 1.74 -11.56
CA SER A 101 -9.40 3.13 -11.29
C SER A 101 -8.96 3.38 -9.85
N LYS A 102 -9.24 2.44 -8.93
CA LYS A 102 -8.90 2.55 -7.51
C LYS A 102 -7.44 2.13 -7.26
N THR A 103 -6.51 3.05 -7.43
CA THR A 103 -5.06 2.79 -7.25
C THR A 103 -4.58 3.00 -5.82
N TRP A 104 -5.45 3.38 -4.89
CA TRP A 104 -5.12 3.57 -3.48
C TRP A 104 -5.66 2.38 -2.66
N SER A 105 -4.88 1.96 -1.68
CA SER A 105 -5.20 0.78 -0.87
C SER A 105 -5.79 1.12 0.49
N ASP A 106 -6.89 0.45 0.82
CA ASP A 106 -7.40 0.37 2.18
C ASP A 106 -6.73 -0.73 3.01
N VAL A 107 -6.05 -1.68 2.36
CA VAL A 107 -5.54 -2.91 2.95
C VAL A 107 -4.02 -3.00 2.78
N TRP A 108 -3.32 -3.30 3.87
CA TRP A 108 -1.87 -3.36 3.90
C TRP A 108 -1.42 -4.70 4.47
N LEU A 109 -0.52 -5.37 3.76
CA LEU A 109 0.22 -6.49 4.31
C LEU A 109 1.37 -5.93 5.17
N THR A 110 1.45 -6.42 6.40
CA THR A 110 2.49 -6.05 7.38
C THR A 110 2.91 -7.31 8.14
N PRO A 111 4.03 -7.32 8.88
CA PRO A 111 4.39 -8.49 9.69
C PRO A 111 3.29 -8.94 10.66
N SER A 112 2.51 -8.00 11.21
CA SER A 112 1.36 -8.30 12.09
C SER A 112 0.09 -8.71 11.34
N TYR A 113 0.02 -8.43 10.05
CA TYR A 113 -1.12 -8.75 9.17
C TYR A 113 -0.59 -9.25 7.83
N SER A 114 0.06 -10.42 7.86
CA SER A 114 0.86 -10.96 6.76
C SER A 114 0.03 -11.64 5.67
N LYS A 115 -1.28 -11.73 5.87
CA LYS A 115 -2.19 -12.44 4.99
C LYS A 115 -3.57 -11.80 4.93
N ILE A 116 -4.12 -11.71 3.73
CA ILE A 116 -5.50 -11.29 3.46
C ILE A 116 -6.27 -12.50 2.94
N GLU A 117 -7.46 -12.74 3.46
CA GLU A 117 -8.36 -13.78 2.98
C GLU A 117 -9.76 -13.23 2.73
N PHE A 118 -10.38 -13.66 1.63
CA PHE A 118 -11.78 -13.38 1.35
C PHE A 118 -12.37 -14.42 0.40
N PHE A 119 -13.70 -14.45 0.38
CA PHE A 119 -14.46 -15.35 -0.48
C PHE A 119 -14.60 -14.80 -1.90
N LEU A 120 -14.36 -15.64 -2.90
CA LEU A 120 -14.57 -15.34 -4.31
C LEU A 120 -15.07 -16.59 -5.05
N LYS A 121 -16.30 -16.54 -5.57
CA LYS A 121 -16.93 -17.65 -6.31
C LYS A 121 -16.04 -18.15 -7.44
N LYS A 122 -16.00 -19.47 -7.69
CA LYS A 122 -15.11 -20.16 -8.65
C LYS A 122 -15.04 -19.57 -10.05
N ASP A 123 -16.13 -18.99 -10.53
CA ASP A 123 -16.29 -18.45 -11.87
C ASP A 123 -15.73 -17.03 -12.05
N GLN A 124 -15.41 -16.33 -10.96
CA GLN A 124 -15.00 -14.93 -11.01
C GLN A 124 -13.50 -14.73 -11.17
N TRP A 125 -13.01 -13.84 -12.01
CA TRP A 125 -11.59 -13.49 -12.00
C TRP A 125 -11.25 -12.47 -10.89
N ILE A 126 -9.96 -12.39 -10.56
CA ILE A 126 -9.37 -11.35 -9.71
C ILE A 126 -8.10 -10.81 -10.35
N ILE A 127 -7.91 -9.50 -10.28
CA ILE A 127 -6.69 -8.81 -10.70
C ILE A 127 -6.20 -7.97 -9.53
N ALA A 128 -4.95 -8.21 -9.11
CA ALA A 128 -4.26 -7.46 -8.08
C ALA A 128 -3.27 -6.45 -8.70
N ASN A 129 -2.77 -5.53 -7.88
CA ASN A 129 -1.87 -4.43 -8.26
C ASN A 129 -2.43 -3.58 -9.42
N LEU A 130 -3.56 -2.91 -9.16
CA LEU A 130 -4.26 -2.12 -10.16
C LEU A 130 -3.36 -1.01 -10.72
N GLN A 131 -3.26 -0.95 -12.06
CA GLN A 131 -2.40 -0.03 -12.82
C GLN A 131 -0.89 -0.12 -12.49
N GLN A 132 -0.44 -1.21 -11.86
CA GLN A 132 0.95 -1.37 -11.41
C GLN A 132 1.42 -0.22 -10.50
N ALA A 133 0.49 0.34 -9.71
CA ALA A 133 0.78 1.45 -8.80
C ALA A 133 1.64 1.02 -7.61
N GLY A 134 1.48 -0.22 -7.14
CA GLY A 134 2.34 -0.80 -6.11
C GLY A 134 3.66 -1.33 -6.69
N LYS A 135 4.75 -1.17 -5.94
CA LYS A 135 6.09 -1.60 -6.30
C LYS A 135 6.38 -3.00 -5.72
N HIS A 136 5.84 -4.01 -6.38
CA HIS A 136 5.84 -5.44 -6.02
C HIS A 136 5.29 -6.24 -7.20
#